data_AF-A0A2N7QAN9-F1
#
_entry.id   AF-A0A2N7QAN9-F1
#
_cell.length_a   1.000
_cell.length_b   1.000
_cell.length_c   1.000
_cell.angle_alpha   90.00
_cell.angle_beta   90.00
_cell.angle_gamma   90.00
#
_symmetry.space_group_name_H-M   'P 1'
#
loop_
_entity.id
_entity.type
_entity.pdbx_description
1 polymer ?
#
loop_
_entity_poly.entity_id
_entity_poly.type
_entity_poly.pdbx_seq_one_letter_code
_entity_poly.pdbx_strand_id
1 'polypeptide(L)'
;MVAYAYPRLPARIPYWLNLAGSSLVKLPKTGWFFLYPLFQTIFILTFWLVSQVWIKRPEFFSPKIKKEKEFPSNDEDKIITPKIEQPEKLEQIIAGQNIRNEPIEISSELAKGLRNLKMENVLLNMIFINLIFIHLQRGLIWLAHGLSPAVNKPYLFSLFIVILLLIPYYRFRRSLLLKMSEHQ
;
A
#
# COMPACT_ATOMS: atom_id res chain seq x y z
N MET A 1 -2.24 -7.24 31.60
CA MET A 1 -3.48 -6.48 31.83
C MET A 1 -4.74 -7.34 31.69
N VAL A 2 -5.02 -7.98 30.54
CA VAL A 2 -6.26 -8.76 30.34
C VAL A 2 -6.38 -9.98 31.27
N ALA A 3 -5.29 -10.72 31.51
CA ALA A 3 -5.27 -11.87 32.42
C ALA A 3 -5.64 -11.51 33.88
N TYR A 4 -5.31 -10.29 34.30
CA TYR A 4 -5.64 -9.77 35.64
C TYR A 4 -7.08 -9.25 35.73
N ALA A 5 -7.61 -8.69 34.64
CA ALA A 5 -8.97 -8.17 34.58
C ALA A 5 -10.02 -9.29 34.39
N TYR A 6 -9.67 -10.36 33.67
CA TYR A 6 -10.61 -11.43 33.31
C TYR A 6 -11.31 -12.10 34.50
N PRO A 7 -10.65 -12.42 35.63
CA PRO A 7 -11.31 -12.94 36.83
C PRO A 7 -12.44 -12.03 37.35
N ARG A 8 -12.28 -10.71 37.19
CA ARG A 8 -13.20 -9.68 37.70
C ARG A 8 -14.36 -9.35 36.76
N LEU A 9 -14.39 -9.92 35.56
CA LEU A 9 -15.49 -9.72 34.62
C LEU A 9 -16.77 -10.42 35.09
N PRO A 10 -17.96 -9.87 34.78
CA PRO A 10 -19.24 -10.50 35.07
C PRO A 10 -19.33 -11.91 34.47
N ALA A 11 -20.11 -12.78 35.11
CA ALA A 11 -20.30 -14.17 34.66
C ALA A 11 -20.87 -14.28 33.24
N ARG A 12 -21.59 -13.26 32.78
CA ARG A 12 -22.06 -13.13 31.40
C ARG A 12 -21.46 -11.89 30.75
N ILE A 13 -20.71 -12.09 29.69
CA ILE A 13 -19.99 -11.02 28.98
C ILE A 13 -20.77 -10.71 27.69
N PRO A 14 -21.06 -9.44 27.39
CA PRO A 14 -21.58 -9.07 26.08
C PRO A 14 -20.52 -9.33 25.02
N TYR A 15 -20.81 -10.19 24.06
CA TYR A 15 -19.97 -10.36 22.88
C TYR A 15 -20.27 -9.24 21.89
N TRP A 16 -19.27 -8.39 21.66
CA TRP A 16 -19.25 -7.30 20.66
C TRP A 16 -20.25 -6.15 20.90
N LEU A 17 -19.84 -4.92 20.53
CA LEU A 17 -20.72 -3.74 20.52
C LEU A 17 -21.63 -3.81 19.31
N ASN A 18 -22.92 -3.61 19.54
CA ASN A 18 -23.90 -3.62 18.48
C ASN A 18 -23.87 -2.30 17.71
N LEU A 19 -23.10 -2.25 16.62
CA LEU A 19 -23.09 -1.08 15.72
C LEU A 19 -24.35 -0.99 14.84
N ALA A 20 -25.22 -2.01 14.87
CA ALA A 20 -26.39 -2.13 14.00
C ALA A 20 -27.70 -2.46 14.75
N GLY A 21 -27.78 -2.17 16.05
CA GLY A 21 -29.03 -2.25 16.83
C GLY A 21 -29.58 -3.66 17.09
N SER A 22 -28.81 -4.73 16.83
CA SER A 22 -29.23 -6.08 17.21
C SER A 22 -29.13 -6.31 18.74
N SER A 23 -29.70 -7.41 19.24
CA SER A 23 -29.65 -7.73 20.67
C SER A 23 -28.22 -8.08 21.10
N LEU A 24 -27.79 -7.56 22.26
CA LEU A 24 -26.49 -7.88 22.85
C LEU A 24 -26.48 -9.36 23.27
N VAL A 25 -25.71 -10.17 22.54
CA VAL A 25 -25.52 -11.59 22.88
C VAL A 25 -24.63 -11.67 24.11
N LYS A 26 -25.22 -12.09 25.23
CA LYS A 26 -24.51 -12.30 26.50
C LYS A 26 -24.23 -13.79 26.66
N LEU A 27 -22.96 -14.18 26.59
CA LEU A 27 -22.53 -15.56 26.74
C LEU A 27 -21.85 -15.79 28.09
N PRO A 28 -21.87 -17.02 28.62
CA PRO A 28 -21.11 -17.36 29.81
C PRO A 28 -19.62 -17.12 29.57
N LYS A 29 -18.94 -16.69 30.63
CA LYS A 29 -17.50 -16.50 30.63
C LYS A 29 -16.79 -17.82 30.33
N THR A 30 -16.04 -17.85 29.23
CA THR A 30 -15.25 -19.01 28.79
C THR A 30 -13.87 -18.59 28.29
N GLY A 31 -12.89 -19.50 28.35
CA GLY A 31 -11.53 -19.26 27.85
C GLY A 31 -11.49 -18.91 26.35
N TRP A 32 -12.51 -19.31 25.59
CA TRP A 32 -12.71 -18.95 24.19
C TRP A 32 -12.75 -17.43 23.93
N PHE A 33 -13.04 -16.63 24.96
CA PHE A 33 -12.93 -15.18 24.92
C PHE A 33 -11.56 -14.68 24.41
N PHE A 34 -10.47 -15.38 24.76
CA PHE A 34 -9.12 -14.99 24.36
C PHE A 34 -8.76 -15.39 22.93
N LEU A 35 -9.52 -16.32 22.33
CA LEU A 35 -9.22 -16.81 21.00
C LEU A 35 -9.43 -15.72 19.95
N TYR A 36 -10.42 -14.85 20.15
CA TYR A 36 -10.69 -13.71 19.28
C TYR A 36 -9.52 -12.72 19.20
N PRO A 37 -9.08 -12.07 20.29
CA PRO A 37 -7.95 -11.15 20.22
C PRO A 37 -6.66 -11.86 19.83
N LEU A 38 -6.49 -13.15 20.13
CA LEU A 38 -5.33 -13.93 19.69
C LEU A 38 -5.29 -14.06 18.17
N PHE A 39 -6.36 -14.56 17.53
CA PHE A 39 -6.44 -14.67 16.08
C PHE A 39 -6.34 -13.31 15.39
N GLN A 40 -6.97 -12.28 15.97
CA GLN A 40 -6.85 -10.91 15.48
C GLN A 40 -5.39 -10.44 15.51
N THR A 41 -4.67 -10.71 16.61
CA THR A 41 -3.26 -10.35 16.75
C THR A 41 -2.38 -11.07 15.73
N ILE A 42 -2.57 -12.39 15.59
CA ILE A 42 -1.85 -13.20 14.61
C ILE A 42 -2.12 -12.69 13.20
N PHE A 43 -3.38 -12.42 12.87
CA PHE A 43 -3.77 -11.88 11.57
C PHE A 43 -3.11 -10.52 11.29
N ILE A 44 -3.13 -9.58 12.24
CA ILE A 44 -2.48 -8.27 12.07
C ILE A 44 -0.96 -8.44 11.89
N LEU A 45 -0.32 -9.32 12.67
CA LEU A 45 1.12 -9.60 12.57
C LEU A 45 1.50 -10.17 11.20
N THR A 46 0.78 -11.19 10.73
CA THR A 46 1.04 -11.79 9.41
C THR A 46 0.79 -10.78 8.30
N PHE A 47 -0.29 -10.00 8.37
CA PHE A 47 -0.60 -9.00 7.37
C PHE A 47 0.41 -7.83 7.37
N TRP A 48 0.89 -7.41 8.55
CA TRP A 48 1.95 -6.42 8.68
C TRP A 48 3.26 -6.91 8.03
N LEU A 49 3.66 -8.17 8.27
CA LEU A 49 4.83 -8.75 7.62
C LEU A 49 4.68 -8.78 6.09
N VAL A 50 3.51 -9.23 5.59
CA VAL A 50 3.20 -9.25 4.16
C VAL A 50 3.20 -7.83 3.57
N SER A 51 2.63 -6.86 4.28
CA SER A 51 2.61 -5.45 3.88
C SER A 51 4.02 -4.88 3.74
N GLN A 52 4.92 -5.15 4.69
CA GLN A 52 6.32 -4.73 4.61
C GLN A 52 7.02 -5.31 3.39
N VAL A 53 6.79 -6.59 3.09
CA VAL A 53 7.34 -7.24 1.89
C VAL A 53 6.76 -6.59 0.62
N TRP A 54 5.46 -6.35 0.58
CA TRP A 54 4.80 -5.76 -0.59
C TRP A 54 5.27 -4.33 -0.86
N ILE A 55 5.39 -3.49 0.18
CA ILE A 55 5.90 -2.12 0.08
C ILE A 55 7.33 -2.11 -0.48
N LYS A 56 8.19 -3.03 -0.03
CA LYS A 56 9.60 -3.12 -0.47
C LYS A 56 9.79 -3.66 -1.89
N ARG A 57 8.84 -4.42 -2.44
CA ARG A 57 8.97 -4.94 -3.81
C ARG A 57 8.97 -3.79 -4.83
N PRO A 58 9.90 -3.75 -5.79
CA PRO A 58 9.80 -2.82 -6.91
C PRO A 58 8.49 -3.07 -7.65
N GLU A 59 7.82 -2.00 -8.09
CA GLU A 59 6.56 -2.16 -8.82
C GLU A 59 6.83 -2.90 -10.13
N PHE A 60 6.08 -3.98 -10.37
CA PHE A 60 6.15 -4.75 -11.62
C PHE A 60 5.82 -3.89 -12.85
N PHE A 61 5.08 -2.81 -12.63
CA PHE A 61 4.76 -1.80 -13.63
C PHE A 61 5.64 -0.57 -13.43
N SER A 62 6.95 -0.68 -13.64
CA SER A 62 7.71 0.51 -13.99
C SER A 62 7.15 1.04 -15.31
N PRO A 63 6.80 2.34 -15.42
CA PRO A 63 6.70 2.90 -16.75
C PRO A 63 8.07 2.66 -17.39
N LYS A 64 8.11 2.11 -18.60
CA LYS A 64 9.29 2.29 -19.44
C LYS A 64 9.39 3.81 -19.60
N ILE A 65 10.14 4.47 -18.72
CA ILE A 65 10.61 5.82 -18.97
C ILE A 65 11.40 5.63 -20.25
N LYS A 66 10.77 5.99 -21.36
CA LYS A 66 11.37 5.91 -22.68
C LYS A 66 12.61 6.78 -22.54
N LYS A 67 13.79 6.17 -22.45
CA LYS A 67 15.07 6.87 -22.59
C LYS A 67 15.14 7.33 -24.04
N GLU A 68 14.30 8.28 -24.42
CA GLU A 68 14.36 8.90 -25.73
C GLU A 68 15.42 9.99 -25.64
N LYS A 69 16.65 9.53 -25.83
CA LYS A 69 17.77 10.17 -26.52
C LYS A 69 18.97 9.21 -26.43
N GLU A 70 18.79 8.01 -27.00
CA GLU A 70 19.90 7.43 -27.74
C GLU A 70 20.14 8.39 -28.90
N PHE A 71 21.29 9.06 -28.86
CA PHE A 71 21.81 9.83 -29.98
C PHE A 71 21.69 8.97 -31.25
N PRO A 72 21.24 9.52 -32.39
CA PRO A 72 21.25 8.75 -33.62
C PRO A 72 22.71 8.36 -33.91
N SER A 73 22.99 7.06 -33.94
CA SER A 73 24.20 6.56 -34.57
C SER A 73 24.00 6.77 -36.07
N ASN A 74 24.48 7.90 -36.57
CA ASN A 74 24.74 8.03 -37.98
C ASN A 74 26.02 7.22 -38.25
N ASP A 75 25.82 6.10 -38.92
CA ASP A 75 26.87 5.37 -39.61
C ASP A 75 27.51 6.24 -40.70
N GLU A 76 28.82 6.03 -40.85
CA GLU A 76 29.68 6.37 -41.99
C GLU A 76 30.00 7.85 -42.26
N ASP A 77 31.22 8.26 -41.85
CA ASP A 77 32.21 8.73 -42.84
C ASP A 77 33.64 8.79 -42.28
N LYS A 78 34.57 8.18 -43.02
CA LYS A 78 36.03 8.21 -42.81
C LYS A 78 36.55 9.65 -42.85
N ILE A 79 37.05 10.20 -41.74
CA ILE A 79 38.05 11.28 -41.79
C ILE A 79 39.06 11.11 -40.65
N ILE A 80 40.25 10.64 -41.04
CA ILE A 80 41.59 11.08 -40.62
C ILE A 80 41.69 11.61 -39.18
N THR A 81 42.40 10.88 -38.32
CA THR A 81 42.96 11.39 -37.06
C THR A 81 43.84 12.62 -37.30
N PRO A 82 43.49 13.83 -36.83
CA PRO A 82 44.48 14.82 -36.51
C PRO A 82 44.85 14.64 -35.05
N LYS A 83 46.14 14.46 -34.80
CA LYS A 83 46.76 14.56 -33.48
C LYS A 83 46.36 15.90 -32.84
N ILE A 84 45.48 15.88 -31.83
CA ILE A 84 45.11 17.08 -31.07
C ILE A 84 46.03 17.16 -29.85
N GLU A 85 47.16 17.84 -30.05
CA GLU A 85 47.89 18.51 -28.98
C GLU A 85 47.05 19.71 -28.53
N GLN A 86 46.43 19.62 -27.33
CA GLN A 86 46.21 20.70 -26.34
C GLN A 86 44.95 20.41 -25.49
N PRO A 87 45.11 20.03 -24.21
CA PRO A 87 44.00 19.76 -23.29
C PRO A 87 43.24 21.02 -22.83
N GLU A 88 43.76 22.22 -23.05
CA GLU A 88 43.19 23.48 -22.51
C GLU A 88 41.89 23.94 -23.20
N LYS A 89 41.63 23.51 -24.45
CA LYS A 89 40.37 23.84 -25.13
C LYS A 89 39.18 22.97 -24.69
N LEU A 90 39.45 21.81 -24.09
CA LEU A 90 38.38 20.92 -23.61
C LEU A 90 37.76 21.48 -22.32
N GLU A 91 38.57 22.06 -21.43
CA GLU A 91 38.11 22.64 -20.18
C GLU A 91 37.24 23.89 -20.38
N GLN A 92 37.50 24.70 -21.42
CA GLN A 92 36.65 25.86 -21.72
C GLN A 92 35.29 25.48 -22.32
N ILE A 93 35.21 24.36 -23.05
CA ILE A 93 33.94 23.83 -23.57
C ILE A 93 33.13 23.19 -22.43
N ILE A 94 33.80 22.54 -21.48
CA ILE A 94 33.16 21.94 -20.29
C ILE A 94 32.73 23.02 -19.29
N ALA A 95 33.52 24.09 -19.09
CA ALA A 95 33.20 25.18 -18.18
C ALA A 95 32.05 26.09 -18.67
N GLY A 96 31.76 26.09 -19.98
CA GLY A 96 30.59 26.77 -20.56
C GLY A 96 29.31 25.92 -20.54
N GLN A 97 29.42 24.63 -20.24
CA GLN A 97 28.27 23.74 -20.10
C GLN A 97 27.76 23.80 -18.65
N ASN A 98 26.86 24.75 -18.43
CA ASN A 98 25.95 24.79 -17.30
C ASN A 98 25.03 23.55 -17.37
N ILE A 99 25.57 22.39 -16.97
CA ILE A 99 24.85 21.13 -16.83
C ILE A 99 23.92 21.31 -15.63
N ARG A 100 22.70 21.78 -15.92
CA ARG A 100 21.43 21.42 -15.28
C ARG A 100 21.57 20.77 -13.90
N ASN A 101 21.46 21.57 -12.85
CA ASN A 101 21.32 21.08 -11.49
C ASN A 101 19.88 20.64 -11.12
N GLU A 102 18.89 20.71 -12.01
CA GLU A 102 17.48 20.37 -11.68
C GLU A 102 16.94 18.95 -11.98
N PRO A 103 17.64 17.98 -12.62
CA PRO A 103 17.02 16.67 -12.89
C PRO A 103 17.04 15.70 -11.70
N ILE A 104 17.87 15.95 -10.68
CA ILE A 104 18.09 14.99 -9.57
C ILE A 104 16.97 15.13 -8.53
N GLU A 105 16.59 16.35 -8.17
CA GLU A 105 15.61 16.62 -7.11
C GLU A 105 14.19 16.17 -7.51
N ILE A 106 13.75 16.48 -8.74
CA ILE A 106 12.44 16.08 -9.30
C ILE A 106 12.28 14.55 -9.34
N SER A 107 13.34 13.84 -9.73
CA SER A 107 13.33 12.37 -9.75
C SER A 107 13.17 11.78 -8.34
N SER A 108 13.75 12.44 -7.33
CA SER A 108 13.69 12.02 -5.94
C SER A 108 12.33 12.31 -5.30
N GLU A 109 11.71 13.45 -5.62
CA GLU A 109 10.37 13.82 -5.15
C GLU A 109 9.30 12.93 -5.77
N LEU A 110 9.37 12.67 -7.08
CA LEU A 110 8.46 11.75 -7.76
C LEU A 110 8.58 10.33 -7.19
N ALA A 111 9.80 9.83 -6.97
CA ALA A 111 10.03 8.52 -6.37
C ALA A 111 9.45 8.45 -4.95
N LYS A 112 9.59 9.51 -4.16
CA LYS A 112 8.98 9.64 -2.83
C LYS A 112 7.46 9.68 -2.91
N GLY A 113 6.88 10.42 -3.86
CA GLY A 113 5.45 10.52 -4.09
C GLY A 113 4.81 9.18 -4.48
N LEU A 114 5.43 8.44 -5.40
CA LEU A 114 5.01 7.10 -5.81
C LEU A 114 5.10 6.11 -4.64
N ARG A 115 6.19 6.16 -3.87
CA ARG A 115 6.34 5.32 -2.67
C ARG A 115 5.25 5.60 -1.63
N ASN A 116 4.94 6.87 -1.38
CA ASN A 116 3.87 7.27 -0.47
C ASN A 116 2.51 6.78 -0.96
N LEU A 117 2.21 6.96 -2.25
CA LEU A 117 0.97 6.47 -2.87
C LEU A 117 0.81 4.95 -2.69
N LYS A 118 1.91 4.21 -2.88
CA LYS A 118 1.93 2.76 -2.66
C LYS A 118 1.70 2.40 -1.19
N MET A 119 2.35 3.09 -0.26
CA MET A 119 2.12 2.87 1.18
C MET A 119 0.66 3.12 1.55
N GLU A 120 0.09 4.24 1.11
CA GLU A 120 -1.32 4.57 1.33
C GLU A 120 -2.24 3.45 0.80
N ASN A 121 -2.03 3.00 -0.45
CA ASN A 121 -2.84 1.94 -1.03
C ASN A 121 -2.73 0.61 -0.25
N VAL A 122 -1.53 0.24 0.19
CA VAL A 122 -1.32 -0.97 1.00
C VAL A 122 -2.00 -0.83 2.37
N LEU A 123 -1.90 0.33 3.01
CA LEU A 123 -2.53 0.60 4.30
C LEU A 123 -4.06 0.62 4.20
N LEU A 124 -4.63 1.24 3.16
CA LEU A 124 -6.07 1.21 2.93
C LEU A 124 -6.55 -0.24 2.71
N ASN A 125 -5.86 -1.02 1.88
CA ASN A 125 -6.18 -2.45 1.72
C ASN A 125 -6.12 -3.19 3.05
N MET A 126 -5.12 -2.92 3.89
CA MET A 126 -5.01 -3.51 5.23
C MET A 126 -6.23 -3.17 6.09
N ILE A 127 -6.68 -1.92 6.09
CA ILE A 127 -7.86 -1.49 6.86
C ILE A 127 -9.12 -2.22 6.36
N PHE A 128 -9.37 -2.27 5.05
CA PHE A 128 -10.58 -2.90 4.51
C PHE A 128 -10.59 -4.42 4.71
N ILE A 129 -9.46 -5.10 4.49
CA ILE A 129 -9.36 -6.53 4.74
C ILE A 129 -9.55 -6.83 6.23
N ASN A 130 -9.01 -5.99 7.12
CA ASN A 130 -9.25 -6.12 8.56
C ASN A 130 -10.74 -5.96 8.92
N LEU A 131 -11.44 -5.00 8.32
CA LEU A 131 -12.88 -4.84 8.50
C LEU A 131 -13.68 -6.07 8.00
N ILE A 132 -13.27 -6.65 6.87
CA ILE A 132 -13.85 -7.89 6.34
C ILE A 132 -13.62 -9.05 7.31
N PHE A 133 -12.39 -9.19 7.82
CA PHE A 133 -12.01 -10.25 8.74
C PHE A 133 -12.84 -10.20 10.04
N ILE A 134 -13.00 -9.01 10.62
CA ILE A 134 -13.87 -8.78 11.77
C ILE A 134 -15.33 -9.20 11.48
N HIS A 135 -15.84 -8.89 10.28
CA HIS A 135 -17.19 -9.28 9.88
C HIS A 135 -17.35 -10.79 9.69
N LEU A 136 -16.35 -11.45 9.11
CA LEU A 136 -16.30 -12.90 8.97
C LEU A 136 -16.25 -13.57 10.33
N GLN A 137 -15.35 -13.15 11.22
CA GLN A 137 -15.26 -13.69 12.58
C GLN A 137 -16.56 -13.52 13.37
N ARG A 138 -17.19 -12.33 13.30
CA ARG A 138 -18.50 -12.10 13.93
C ARG A 138 -19.56 -13.04 13.34
N GLY A 139 -19.56 -13.20 12.02
CA GLY A 139 -20.43 -14.13 11.31
C GLY A 139 -20.28 -15.57 11.78
N LEU A 140 -19.05 -16.05 11.89
CA LEU A 140 -18.73 -17.40 12.38
C LEU A 140 -19.17 -17.58 13.84
N ILE A 141 -18.94 -16.60 14.71
CA ILE A 141 -19.34 -16.68 16.12
C ILE A 141 -20.85 -16.86 16.23
N TRP A 142 -21.63 -16.03 15.56
CA TRP A 142 -23.09 -16.16 15.63
C TRP A 142 -23.62 -17.42 14.95
N LEU A 143 -22.99 -17.85 13.84
CA LEU A 143 -23.32 -19.12 13.19
C LEU A 143 -23.12 -20.30 14.16
N ALA A 144 -22.00 -20.31 14.89
CA ALA A 144 -21.70 -21.32 15.89
C ALA A 144 -22.71 -21.33 17.06
N HIS A 145 -23.40 -20.22 17.32
CA HIS A 145 -24.43 -20.10 18.35
C HIS A 145 -25.86 -20.22 17.81
N GLY A 146 -26.05 -20.58 16.53
CA GLY A 146 -27.37 -20.76 15.93
C GLY A 146 -28.16 -19.45 15.72
N LEU A 147 -27.51 -18.29 15.74
CA LEU A 147 -28.13 -16.98 15.63
C LEU A 147 -28.08 -16.48 14.16
N SER A 148 -29.24 -16.17 13.56
CA SER A 148 -29.38 -15.65 12.18
C SER A 148 -29.83 -14.17 12.15
N PRO A 149 -29.51 -13.35 11.12
CA PRO A 149 -28.29 -13.33 10.32
C PRO A 149 -27.27 -12.35 10.95
N ALA A 150 -26.12 -12.89 11.35
CA ALA A 150 -25.03 -12.17 12.03
C ALA A 150 -24.24 -11.17 11.19
N VAL A 151 -24.28 -11.41 9.89
CA VAL A 151 -23.51 -10.67 8.91
C VAL A 151 -24.47 -9.72 8.22
N ASN A 152 -24.19 -8.44 8.36
CA ASN A 152 -24.82 -7.42 7.54
C ASN A 152 -24.28 -7.61 6.11
N LYS A 153 -24.99 -8.40 5.31
CA LYS A 153 -24.63 -8.74 3.93
C LYS A 153 -24.33 -7.51 3.07
N PRO A 154 -25.18 -6.45 3.05
CA PRO A 154 -24.89 -5.28 2.22
C PRO A 154 -23.63 -4.53 2.68
N TYR A 155 -23.38 -4.43 3.99
CA TYR A 155 -22.14 -3.85 4.50
C TYR A 155 -20.90 -4.68 4.14
N LEU A 156 -20.96 -6.01 4.28
CA LEU A 156 -19.84 -6.86 3.88
C LEU A 156 -19.56 -6.75 2.39
N PHE A 157 -20.61 -6.74 1.56
CA PHE A 157 -20.49 -6.60 0.11
C PHE A 157 -19.90 -5.23 -0.30
N SER A 158 -20.28 -4.14 0.38
CA SER A 158 -19.71 -2.83 0.10
C SER A 158 -18.21 -2.76 0.39
N LEU A 159 -17.72 -3.45 1.43
CA LEU A 159 -16.27 -3.53 1.69
C LEU A 159 -15.52 -4.18 0.52
N PHE A 160 -16.05 -5.24 -0.07
CA PHE A 160 -15.44 -5.87 -1.26
C PHE A 160 -15.46 -4.92 -2.47
N ILE A 161 -16.56 -4.21 -2.69
CA ILE A 161 -16.63 -3.19 -3.75
C ILE A 161 -15.56 -2.12 -3.54
N VAL A 162 -15.38 -1.62 -2.31
CA VAL A 162 -14.37 -0.60 -2.03
C VAL A 162 -12.95 -1.10 -2.31
N ILE A 163 -12.63 -2.34 -1.94
CA ILE A 163 -11.34 -2.95 -2.29
C ILE A 163 -11.16 -3.03 -3.82
N LEU A 164 -12.20 -3.41 -4.56
CA LEU A 164 -12.14 -3.45 -6.01
C LEU A 164 -11.94 -2.06 -6.63
N LEU A 165 -12.58 -1.03 -6.07
CA LEU A 165 -12.45 0.36 -6.51
C LEU A 165 -11.10 0.99 -6.15
N LEU A 166 -10.39 0.46 -5.14
CA LEU A 166 -9.03 0.89 -4.81
C LEU A 166 -8.05 0.66 -5.97
N ILE A 167 -8.25 -0.39 -6.78
CA ILE A 167 -7.38 -0.70 -7.92
C ILE A 167 -7.42 0.41 -8.98
N PRO A 168 -8.59 0.78 -9.56
CA PRO A 168 -8.66 1.88 -10.53
C PRO A 168 -8.30 3.22 -9.88
N TYR A 169 -8.65 3.46 -8.61
CA TYR A 169 -8.25 4.67 -7.88
C TYR A 169 -6.73 4.82 -7.81
N TYR A 170 -6.03 3.75 -7.43
CA TYR A 170 -4.57 3.71 -7.39
C TYR A 170 -3.96 3.99 -8.76
N ARG A 171 -4.46 3.32 -9.81
CA ARG A 171 -3.98 3.51 -11.19
C ARG A 171 -4.17 4.95 -11.66
N PHE A 172 -5.32 5.55 -11.38
CA PHE A 172 -5.63 6.92 -11.74
C PHE A 172 -4.67 7.90 -11.05
N ARG A 173 -4.53 7.81 -9.73
CA ARG A 173 -3.67 8.73 -8.97
C ARG A 173 -2.20 8.60 -9.33
N ARG A 174 -1.74 7.39 -9.65
CA ARG A 174 -0.39 7.15 -10.19
C ARG A 174 -0.18 7.84 -11.53
N SER A 175 -1.16 7.75 -12.44
CA SER A 175 -1.11 8.43 -13.74
C SER A 175 -1.01 9.95 -13.59
N LEU A 176 -1.75 10.53 -12.64
CA LEU A 176 -1.68 11.97 -12.37
C LEU A 176 -0.30 12.41 -11.88
N LEU A 177 0.31 11.68 -10.94
CA LEU A 177 1.65 12.01 -10.43
C LEU A 177 2.72 11.98 -11.54
N LEU A 178 2.63 10.99 -12.44
CA LEU A 178 3.55 10.89 -13.57
C LEU A 178 3.36 12.06 -14.55
N LYS A 179 2.11 12.41 -14.88
CA LYS A 179 1.83 13.55 -15.78
C LYS A 179 2.29 14.89 -15.21
N MET A 180 2.11 15.11 -13.90
CA MET A 180 2.56 16.34 -13.25
C MET A 180 4.08 16.50 -13.35
N SER A 181 4.84 15.40 -13.23
CA SER A 181 6.30 15.43 -13.39
C SER A 181 6.79 15.62 -14.82
N GLU A 182 5.94 15.43 -15.84
CA GLU A 182 6.29 15.65 -17.25
C GLU A 182 6.08 17.11 -17.69
N HIS A 183 5.31 17.90 -16.93
CA HIS A 183 4.91 19.27 -17.27
C HIS A 183 5.64 20.36 -16.45
N GLN A 184 6.58 19.99 -15.59
CA GLN A 184 7.48 20.89 -14.86
C GLN A 184 8.90 20.78 -15.42
#